data_AF-A0A9E5R1J5-F1
#
_entry.id   AF-A0A9E5R1J5-F1
#
_cell.length_a   1.000
_cell.length_b   1.000
_cell.length_c   1.000
_cell.angle_alpha   90.00
_cell.angle_beta   90.00
_cell.angle_gamma   90.00
#
_symmetry.space_group_name_H-M   'P 1'
#
loop_
_entity.id
_entity.type
_entity.pdbx_description
1 polymer ?
#
loop_
_entity_poly.entity_id
_entity_poly.type
_entity_poly.pdbx_seq_one_letter_code
_entity_poly.pdbx_strand_id
1 'polypeptide(L)'
;MPDETTLRRKWTFRMAGKPVVFVKGPQEKPEHVYLKAFLLGLYLPQYPGLRVEVKIADRYKPDLVAVDEDKRPLFWAEAGQVGAEKLRKLVKRYPKNFQICGAALSVALSEQG
;
A
#
# COMPACT_ATOMS: atom_id res chain seq x y z
N MET A 1 -13.32 -35.51 -1.00
CA MET A 1 -13.99 -34.20 -0.88
C MET A 1 -12.95 -33.14 -1.20
N PRO A 2 -13.17 -32.22 -2.15
CA PRO A 2 -12.17 -31.19 -2.40
C PRO A 2 -12.12 -30.22 -1.22
N ASP A 3 -10.91 -29.95 -0.77
CA ASP A 3 -10.54 -29.07 0.33
C ASP A 3 -11.01 -27.63 0.07
N GLU A 4 -11.98 -27.13 0.85
CA GLU A 4 -12.52 -25.77 0.76
C GLU A 4 -11.49 -24.68 1.16
N THR A 5 -10.29 -25.05 1.62
CA THR A 5 -9.36 -24.11 2.27
C THR A 5 -8.39 -23.37 1.33
N THR A 6 -8.46 -23.57 0.01
CA THR A 6 -7.48 -22.98 -0.95
C THR A 6 -8.05 -21.96 -1.92
N LEU A 7 -9.11 -21.24 -1.54
CA LEU A 7 -9.59 -20.09 -2.32
C LEU A 7 -8.51 -18.99 -2.39
N ARG A 8 -7.92 -18.84 -3.58
CA ARG A 8 -7.06 -17.71 -3.96
C ARG A 8 -7.75 -16.40 -3.56
N ARG A 9 -7.24 -15.74 -2.51
CA ARG A 9 -7.68 -14.41 -2.05
C ARG A 9 -7.14 -13.31 -2.97
N LYS A 10 -7.34 -13.47 -4.28
CA LYS A 10 -6.95 -12.49 -5.29
C LYS A 10 -8.11 -11.53 -5.49
N TRP A 11 -7.86 -10.26 -5.24
CA TRP A 11 -8.81 -9.18 -5.41
C TRP A 11 -8.39 -8.40 -6.64
N THR A 12 -9.29 -8.23 -7.61
CA THR A 12 -8.98 -7.49 -8.83
C THR A 12 -9.76 -6.19 -8.83
N PHE A 13 -9.06 -5.08 -8.90
CA PHE A 13 -9.66 -3.75 -9.05
C PHE A 13 -9.32 -3.18 -10.42
N ARG A 14 -10.20 -2.37 -10.99
CA ARG A 14 -9.89 -1.60 -12.20
C ARG A 14 -9.39 -0.21 -11.80
N MET A 15 -8.16 0.11 -12.19
CA MET A 15 -7.49 1.38 -11.91
C MET A 15 -6.99 1.97 -13.23
N ALA A 16 -7.40 3.20 -13.54
CA ALA A 16 -7.12 3.86 -14.82
C ALA A 16 -7.38 2.94 -16.05
N GLY A 17 -8.52 2.24 -16.04
CA GLY A 17 -8.93 1.33 -17.12
C GLY A 17 -8.18 -0.02 -17.17
N LYS A 18 -7.21 -0.27 -16.29
CA LYS A 18 -6.44 -1.53 -16.25
C LYS A 18 -6.79 -2.38 -15.02
N PRO A 19 -6.89 -3.70 -15.14
CA PRO A 19 -7.04 -4.57 -13.99
C PRO A 19 -5.73 -4.61 -13.19
N VAL A 20 -5.83 -4.47 -11.88
CA VAL A 20 -4.73 -4.61 -10.93
C VAL A 20 -5.13 -5.66 -9.90
N VAL A 21 -4.26 -6.65 -9.72
CA VAL A 21 -4.50 -7.78 -8.81
C VAL A 21 -3.76 -7.55 -7.50
N PHE A 22 -4.50 -7.63 -6.41
CA PHE A 22 -4.01 -7.62 -5.04
C PHE A 22 -4.14 -9.04 -4.47
N VAL A 23 -3.13 -9.48 -3.73
CA VAL A 23 -3.14 -10.79 -3.08
C VAL A 23 -3.25 -10.56 -1.60
N LYS A 24 -4.39 -10.90 -1.01
CA LYS A 24 -4.61 -10.72 0.43
C LYS A 24 -3.81 -11.76 1.22
N GLY A 25 -3.02 -11.29 2.17
CA GLY A 25 -2.30 -12.14 3.11
C GLY A 25 -3.21 -12.95 4.05
N PRO A 26 -2.68 -14.00 4.72
CA PRO A 26 -3.42 -14.79 5.71
C PRO A 26 -4.02 -13.95 6.83
N GLN A 27 -3.20 -13.07 7.43
CA GLN A 27 -3.51 -12.22 8.58
C GLN A 27 -3.88 -10.78 8.21
N GLU A 28 -3.77 -10.42 6.93
CA GLU A 28 -4.12 -9.09 6.45
C GLU A 28 -5.64 -8.89 6.55
N LYS A 29 -6.09 -7.73 7.06
CA LYS A 29 -7.51 -7.41 7.09
C LYS A 29 -7.97 -6.90 5.71
N PRO A 30 -9.21 -7.17 5.26
CA PRO A 30 -9.71 -6.68 3.98
C PRO A 30 -9.57 -5.16 3.78
N GLU A 31 -9.75 -4.39 4.85
CA GLU A 31 -9.59 -2.93 4.88
C GLU A 31 -8.20 -2.49 4.40
N HIS A 32 -7.16 -3.27 4.69
CA HIS A 32 -5.81 -2.99 4.21
C HIS A 32 -5.71 -3.12 2.70
N VAL A 33 -6.34 -4.16 2.12
CA VAL A 33 -6.40 -4.37 0.66
C VAL A 33 -7.18 -3.24 -0.02
N TYR A 34 -8.33 -2.86 0.54
CA TYR A 34 -9.12 -1.73 0.03
C TYR A 34 -8.33 -0.43 0.08
N LEU A 35 -7.63 -0.17 1.18
CA LEU A 35 -6.87 1.05 1.34
C LEU A 35 -5.67 1.12 0.39
N LYS A 36 -5.00 -0.02 0.13
CA LYS A 36 -3.99 -0.11 -0.92
C LYS A 36 -4.56 0.21 -2.30
N ALA A 37 -5.72 -0.35 -2.62
CA ALA A 37 -6.40 -0.07 -3.89
C ALA A 37 -6.80 1.42 -4.00
N PHE A 38 -7.35 2.01 -2.93
CA PHE A 38 -7.70 3.42 -2.86
C PHE A 38 -6.47 4.32 -3.09
N LEU A 39 -5.39 4.09 -2.34
CA LEU A 39 -4.13 4.83 -2.50
C LEU A 39 -3.56 4.69 -3.90
N LEU A 40 -3.61 3.49 -4.48
CA LEU A 40 -3.17 3.27 -5.86
C LEU A 40 -3.97 4.15 -6.81
N GLY A 41 -5.30 4.08 -6.77
CA GLY A 41 -6.17 4.87 -7.65
C GLY A 41 -5.98 6.37 -7.50
N LEU A 42 -5.78 6.84 -6.27
CA LEU A 42 -5.59 8.26 -5.96
C LEU A 42 -4.29 8.83 -6.53
N TYR A 43 -3.19 8.05 -6.46
CA TYR A 43 -1.85 8.53 -6.79
C TYR A 43 -1.30 8.05 -8.13
N LEU A 44 -2.01 7.15 -8.83
CA LEU A 44 -1.60 6.68 -10.16
C LEU A 44 -1.44 7.81 -11.19
N PRO A 45 -2.28 8.86 -11.22
CA PRO A 45 -2.09 9.99 -12.15
C PRO A 45 -0.78 10.76 -11.93
N GLN A 46 -0.37 10.95 -10.67
CA GLN A 46 0.85 11.67 -10.30
C GLN A 46 2.09 10.77 -10.40
N TYR A 47 1.92 9.47 -10.13
CA TYR A 47 2.99 8.48 -10.18
C TYR A 47 2.59 7.30 -11.09
N PRO A 48 2.76 7.43 -12.43
CA PRO A 48 2.41 6.35 -13.37
C PRO A 48 3.22 5.05 -13.14
N GLY A 49 4.39 5.19 -12.52
CA GLY A 49 5.25 4.08 -12.10
C GLY A 49 4.86 3.42 -10.78
N LEU A 50 3.78 3.85 -10.11
CA LEU A 50 3.36 3.32 -8.81
C LEU A 50 3.06 1.81 -8.89
N ARG A 51 3.58 1.05 -7.93
CA ARG A 51 3.42 -0.39 -7.82
C ARG A 51 3.01 -0.79 -6.42
N VAL A 52 2.24 -1.87 -6.32
CA VAL A 52 1.77 -2.45 -5.06
C VAL A 52 2.79 -3.50 -4.59
N GLU A 53 3.15 -3.43 -3.31
CA GLU A 53 3.90 -4.47 -2.60
C GLU A 53 5.25 -4.87 -3.23
N VAL A 54 5.92 -3.95 -3.91
CA VAL A 54 7.24 -4.21 -4.48
C VAL A 54 8.30 -4.19 -3.39
N LYS A 55 9.12 -5.24 -3.35
CA LYS A 55 10.31 -5.28 -2.49
C LYS A 55 11.37 -4.37 -3.09
N ILE A 56 11.76 -3.36 -2.33
CA ILE A 56 12.91 -2.52 -2.61
C ILE A 56 14.09 -2.96 -1.73
N ALA A 57 15.30 -2.48 -2.03
CA ALA A 57 16.51 -2.77 -1.25
C ALA A 57 16.55 -2.01 0.09
N ASP A 58 15.49 -2.13 0.88
CA ASP A 58 15.34 -1.51 2.21
C ASP A 58 14.93 -2.57 3.24
N ARG A 59 15.19 -2.29 4.52
CA ARG A 59 14.68 -3.08 5.66
C ARG A 59 13.16 -3.03 5.73
N TYR A 60 12.56 -1.90 5.37
CA TYR A 60 11.13 -1.72 5.35
C TYR A 60 10.56 -2.00 3.96
N LYS A 61 9.40 -2.66 3.90
CA LYS A 61 8.64 -2.85 2.66
C LYS A 61 7.50 -1.84 2.62
N PRO A 62 7.36 -1.04 1.55
CA PRO A 62 6.19 -0.20 1.33
C PRO A 62 4.97 -1.04 0.93
N ASP A 63 3.77 -0.54 1.25
CA ASP A 63 2.55 -1.09 0.66
C ASP A 63 2.42 -0.66 -0.81
N LEU A 64 2.77 0.59 -1.13
CA LEU A 64 2.94 1.06 -2.50
C LEU A 64 4.20 1.92 -2.64
N VAL A 65 4.85 1.81 -3.79
CA VAL A 65 6.07 2.58 -4.08
C VAL A 65 6.14 2.96 -5.55
N ALA A 66 6.59 4.18 -5.80
CA ALA A 66 7.11 4.58 -7.11
C ALA A 66 8.60 4.86 -6.94
N VAL A 67 9.40 4.41 -7.91
CA VAL A 67 10.86 4.56 -7.89
C VAL A 67 11.33 5.31 -9.13
N ASP A 68 12.50 5.95 -9.03
CA ASP A 68 13.21 6.52 -10.17
C ASP A 68 14.00 5.43 -10.95
N GLU A 69 14.75 5.87 -11.95
CA GLU A 69 15.60 5.02 -12.79
C GLU A 69 16.69 4.30 -11.97
N ASP A 70 17.16 4.91 -10.89
CA ASP A 70 18.15 4.36 -9.95
C ASP A 70 17.51 3.44 -8.90
N LYS A 71 16.22 3.12 -9.03
CA LYS A 71 15.41 2.33 -8.09
C LYS A 71 15.30 2.96 -6.70
N ARG A 72 15.49 4.27 -6.60
CA ARG A 72 15.30 5.02 -5.35
C ARG A 72 13.83 5.43 -5.21
N PRO A 73 13.24 5.36 -4.01
CA PRO A 73 11.86 5.77 -3.81
C PRO A 73 11.64 7.25 -4.13
N LEU A 74 10.73 7.53 -5.06
CA LEU A 74 10.15 8.87 -5.29
C LEU A 74 8.91 9.07 -4.42
N PHE A 75 8.11 8.01 -4.28
CA PHE A 75 6.90 7.99 -3.47
C PHE A 75 6.79 6.71 -2.68
N TRP A 76 6.32 6.84 -1.44
CA TRP A 76 6.10 5.76 -0.51
C TRP A 76 4.73 5.89 0.14
N ALA A 77 3.90 4.85 0.04
CA ALA A 77 2.64 4.82 0.75
C ALA A 77 2.53 3.62 1.69
N GLU A 78 1.93 3.90 2.84
CA GLU A 78 1.58 2.95 3.89
C GLU A 78 0.06 2.95 4.05
N ALA A 79 -0.53 1.76 4.01
CA ALA A 79 -1.92 1.55 4.30
C ALA A 79 -2.06 1.04 5.75
N GLY A 80 -2.89 1.70 6.54
CA GLY A 80 -3.08 1.44 7.96
C GLY A 80 -2.20 2.30 8.86
N GLN A 81 -2.13 1.90 10.12
CA GLN A 81 -1.34 2.63 11.12
C GLN A 81 0.15 2.38 10.91
N VAL A 82 0.91 3.45 10.79
CA VAL A 82 2.37 3.42 10.64
C VAL A 82 3.03 3.99 11.89
N GLY A 83 4.03 3.27 12.41
CA GLY A 83 4.77 3.72 13.58
C GLY A 83 5.66 4.93 13.28
N ALA A 84 5.70 5.90 14.22
CA ALA A 84 6.49 7.12 14.08
C ALA A 84 7.99 6.86 13.87
N GLU A 85 8.54 5.82 14.48
CA GLU A 85 9.97 5.47 14.31
C GLU A 85 10.30 5.07 12.87
N LYS A 86 9.42 4.27 12.23
CA LYS A 86 9.58 3.89 10.82
C LYS A 86 9.56 5.14 9.93
N LEU A 87 8.59 6.03 10.14
CA LEU A 87 8.50 7.29 9.40
C LEU A 87 9.78 8.14 9.54
N ARG A 88 10.27 8.33 10.77
CA ARG A 88 11.51 9.08 11.02
C ARG A 88 12.72 8.48 10.29
N LYS A 89 12.84 7.14 10.29
CA LYS A 89 13.93 6.46 9.57
C LYS A 89 13.83 6.62 8.06
N LEU A 90 12.63 6.54 7.49
CA LEU A 90 12.39 6.72 6.05
C LEU A 90 12.73 8.15 5.61
N VAL A 91 12.21 9.15 6.32
CA VAL A 91 12.46 10.57 6.02
C VAL A 91 13.95 10.91 6.14
N LYS A 92 14.65 10.40 7.16
CA LYS A 92 16.10 10.59 7.31
C LYS A 92 16.91 9.95 6.17
N ARG A 93 16.44 8.82 5.64
CA ARG A 93 17.15 8.05 4.61
C ARG A 93 16.95 8.60 3.20
N TYR A 94 15.76 9.09 2.89
CA TYR A 94 15.39 9.56 1.55
C TYR A 94 14.99 11.04 1.58
N PRO A 95 15.96 11.98 1.57
CA PRO A 95 15.66 13.40 1.77
C PRO A 95 15.28 14.17 0.49
N LYS A 96 15.69 13.72 -0.70
CA LYS A 96 15.53 14.49 -1.94
C LYS A 96 14.33 14.00 -2.76
N ASN A 97 13.35 14.87 -3.00
CA ASN A 97 12.14 14.63 -3.80
C ASN A 97 11.28 13.43 -3.36
N PHE A 98 11.55 12.88 -2.17
CA PHE A 98 10.84 11.75 -1.59
C PHE A 98 9.56 12.24 -0.92
N GLN A 99 8.44 11.64 -1.30
CA GLN A 99 7.16 11.87 -0.65
C GLN A 99 6.70 10.61 0.08
N ILE A 100 6.20 10.79 1.31
CA ILE A 100 5.63 9.71 2.11
C ILE A 100 4.18 10.02 2.47
N CYS A 101 3.31 9.03 2.26
CA CYS A 101 1.89 9.10 2.58
C CYS A 101 1.52 7.94 3.51
N GLY A 102 0.82 8.24 4.60
CA GLY A 102 0.17 7.23 5.43
C GLY A 102 -1.33 7.48 5.39
N ALA A 103 -2.12 6.45 5.10
CA ALA A 103 -3.56 6.51 5.25
C ALA A 103 -4.01 5.44 6.22
N ALA A 104 -4.94 5.75 7.10
CA ALA A 104 -5.56 4.78 8.01
C ALA A 104 -7.06 5.03 8.04
N LEU A 105 -7.85 3.96 7.99
CA LEU A 105 -9.29 4.02 8.24
C LEU A 105 -9.49 3.98 9.76
N SER A 106 -10.11 5.01 10.32
CA SER A 106 -10.63 5.01 11.67
C SER A 106 -12.15 5.02 11.57
N VAL A 107 -12.79 3.92 11.96
CA VAL A 107 -14.24 3.90 12.13
C VAL A 107 -14.49 4.39 13.55
N ALA A 108 -14.97 5.63 13.68
CA ALA A 108 -15.57 6.09 14.91
C ALA A 108 -16.90 5.32 15.07
N LEU A 109 -16.91 4.29 15.92
CA LEU A 109 -18.16 3.72 16.39
C LEU A 109 -18.85 4.84 17.18
N SER A 110 -19.82 5.50 16.56
CA SER A 110 -20.78 6.31 17.30
C SER A 110 -21.61 5.32 18.09
N GLU A 111 -21.28 5.13 19.36
CA GLU A 111 -22.22 4.54 20.31
C GLU A 111 -23.38 5.52 20.46
N GLN A 112 -24.42 5.34 19.66
CA GLN A 112 -25.73 5.87 20.00
C GLN A 112 -26.36 4.87 20.98
N GLY A 113 -26.28 5.22 22.27
CA GLY A 113 -27.16 4.69 23.31
C GLY A 113 -28.52 5.37 23.28
#